data_AF-A0A9D8UPR7-F1
#
_entry.id   AF-A0A9D8UPR7-F1
#
_cell.length_a   1.000
_cell.length_b   1.000
_cell.length_c   1.000
_cell.angle_alpha   90.00
_cell.angle_beta   90.00
_cell.angle_gamma   90.00
#
_symmetry.space_group_name_H-M   'P 1'
#
loop_
_entity.id
_entity.type
_entity.pdbx_description
1 polymer ?
#
loop_
_entity_poly.entity_id
_entity_poly.type
_entity_poly.pdbx_seq_one_letter_code
_entity_poly.pdbx_strand_id
1 'polypeptide(L)'
;MGGQEKKYSAPALEKGLDIIELLSDEEFGLSQSAIARMLSRSVGEIFRMLAVLEQRGYVAQDGSSGRYVLTTFLFELAHRLPNVRRLTAIAGPRMRQLASEIRQSVHLGIVTNDEVLVVGQVDSPSNNVMSVRLGAKIELWNASSGRVIVAYETPEEIDRHIEAVPLPSGMQRADLDKELRTIREVGHEVRDSFVVRGVVNIAVPVFDHSGKAVAALTVPHIERTTDKVRFETCVEKAIASAHELSQAMGAGGSAEALADVGKQAAG
;
A
#
# COMPACT_ATOMS: atom_id res chain seq x y z
N MET A 1 -10.52 22.77 -24.91
CA MET A 1 -10.10 21.94 -23.76
C MET A 1 -10.35 22.73 -22.50
N GLY A 2 -11.47 22.48 -21.83
CA GLY A 2 -11.83 23.18 -20.60
C GLY A 2 -11.00 22.64 -19.45
N GLY A 3 -10.13 23.47 -18.89
CA GLY A 3 -9.43 23.15 -17.65
C GLY A 3 -10.47 23.01 -16.54
N GLN A 4 -10.44 21.90 -15.82
CA GLN A 4 -11.12 21.82 -14.53
C GLN A 4 -10.55 22.92 -13.64
N GLU A 5 -11.35 23.92 -13.29
CA GLU A 5 -10.98 24.90 -12.28
C GLU A 5 -10.73 24.16 -10.96
N LYS A 6 -9.48 24.19 -10.49
CA LYS A 6 -9.11 23.71 -9.16
C LYS A 6 -10.01 24.42 -8.14
N LYS A 7 -10.88 23.64 -7.48
CA LYS A 7 -11.91 24.12 -6.55
C LYS A 7 -11.35 24.96 -5.38
N TYR A 8 -10.04 24.81 -5.08
CA TYR A 8 -9.25 25.62 -4.15
C TYR A 8 -7.78 25.67 -4.58
N SER A 9 -7.09 26.78 -4.36
CA SER A 9 -5.64 26.92 -4.59
C SER A 9 -4.95 27.50 -3.35
N ALA A 10 -3.89 26.84 -2.89
CA ALA A 10 -3.01 27.32 -1.84
C ALA A 10 -1.55 27.31 -2.36
N PRO A 11 -1.13 28.31 -3.14
CA PRO A 11 0.11 28.25 -3.92
C PRO A 11 1.38 28.00 -3.12
N ALA A 12 1.43 28.46 -1.86
CA ALA A 12 2.57 28.19 -0.98
C ALA A 12 2.61 26.73 -0.50
N LEU A 13 1.45 26.15 -0.19
CA LEU A 13 1.35 24.74 0.20
C LEU A 13 1.74 23.83 -0.96
N GLU A 14 1.20 24.08 -2.16
CA GLU A 14 1.54 23.32 -3.37
C GLU A 14 3.06 23.33 -3.61
N LYS A 15 3.70 24.51 -3.58
CA LYS A 15 5.16 24.62 -3.73
C LYS A 15 5.94 23.86 -2.67
N GLY A 16 5.46 23.86 -1.43
CA GLY A 16 6.10 23.11 -0.35
C GLY A 16 6.03 21.60 -0.58
N LEU A 17 4.90 21.09 -1.06
CA LEU A 17 4.72 19.67 -1.39
C LEU A 17 5.55 19.28 -2.62
N ASP A 18 5.56 20.09 -3.67
CA ASP A 18 6.37 19.87 -4.88
C ASP A 18 7.87 19.71 -4.54
N ILE A 19 8.39 20.48 -3.57
CA ILE A 19 9.78 20.37 -3.12
C ILE A 19 10.02 19.05 -2.39
N ILE A 20 9.10 18.62 -1.53
CA ILE A 20 9.22 17.35 -0.81
C ILE A 20 9.23 16.18 -1.80
N GLU A 21 8.30 16.19 -2.75
CA GLU A 21 8.18 15.16 -3.79
C GLU A 21 9.44 15.11 -4.64
N LEU A 22 9.93 16.25 -5.12
CA LEU A 22 11.17 16.32 -5.88
C LEU A 22 12.38 15.77 -5.11
N LEU A 23 12.55 16.15 -3.85
CA LEU A 23 13.67 15.69 -3.04
C LEU A 23 13.58 14.20 -2.67
N SER A 24 12.39 13.59 -2.78
CA SER A 24 12.19 12.17 -2.47
C SER A 24 12.85 11.22 -3.48
N ASP A 25 13.10 11.71 -4.70
CA ASP A 25 13.79 10.96 -5.76
C ASP A 25 15.31 11.21 -5.80
N GLU A 26 15.84 12.06 -4.92
CA GLU A 26 17.21 12.58 -5.00
C GLU A 26 18.07 12.18 -3.79
N GLU A 27 18.79 11.05 -3.90
CA GLU A 27 19.59 10.46 -2.82
C GLU A 27 20.57 11.44 -2.14
N PHE A 28 21.21 12.31 -2.92
CA PHE A 28 22.22 13.26 -2.44
C PHE A 28 21.68 14.69 -2.24
N GLY A 29 20.38 14.89 -2.40
CA GLY A 29 19.74 16.18 -2.31
C GLY A 29 20.15 17.18 -3.40
N LEU A 30 19.49 18.35 -3.37
CA LEU A 30 19.62 19.37 -4.40
C LEU A 30 19.99 20.73 -3.81
N SER A 31 20.73 21.53 -4.58
CA SER A 31 20.90 22.95 -4.24
C SER A 31 19.59 23.71 -4.46
N GLN A 32 19.40 24.82 -3.75
CA GLN A 32 18.22 25.69 -3.92
C GLN A 32 18.02 26.12 -5.39
N SER A 33 19.10 26.42 -6.12
CA SER A 33 19.03 26.79 -7.53
C SER A 33 18.62 25.63 -8.44
N ALA A 34 19.05 24.41 -8.13
CA ALA A 34 18.63 23.21 -8.84
C ALA A 34 17.14 22.93 -8.63
N ILE A 35 16.65 23.02 -7.39
CA ILE A 35 15.23 22.86 -7.04
C ILE A 35 14.37 23.88 -7.80
N ALA A 36 14.76 25.16 -7.78
CA ALA A 36 14.05 26.22 -8.50
C ALA A 36 13.97 25.96 -10.01
N ARG A 37 15.08 25.51 -10.61
CA ARG A 37 15.13 25.15 -12.02
C ARG A 37 14.21 23.97 -12.35
N MET A 38 14.27 22.90 -11.55
CA MET A 38 13.51 21.67 -11.81
C MET A 38 12.00 21.87 -11.64
N LEU A 39 11.59 22.70 -10.67
CA LEU A 39 10.18 23.04 -10.45
C LEU A 39 9.69 24.20 -11.33
N SER A 40 10.55 24.77 -12.19
CA SER A 40 10.24 25.94 -13.02
C SER A 40 9.72 27.13 -12.19
N ARG A 41 10.38 27.42 -11.06
CA ARG A 41 10.05 28.50 -10.11
C ARG A 41 11.23 29.46 -9.92
N SER A 42 10.97 30.62 -9.33
CA SER A 42 12.05 31.53 -8.93
C SER A 42 12.76 31.06 -7.66
N VAL A 43 14.04 31.40 -7.55
CA VAL A 43 14.88 31.08 -6.38
C VAL A 43 14.31 31.66 -5.09
N GLY A 44 13.70 32.85 -5.14
CA GLY A 44 13.07 33.50 -3.99
C GLY A 44 11.75 32.85 -3.56
N GLU A 45 11.00 32.23 -4.47
CA GLU A 45 9.83 31.42 -4.12
C GLU A 45 10.23 30.15 -3.39
N ILE A 46 11.21 29.42 -3.92
CA ILE A 46 11.71 28.18 -3.30
C ILE A 46 12.38 28.46 -1.96
N PHE A 47 13.14 29.56 -1.83
CA PHE A 47 13.79 29.96 -0.58
C PHE A 47 12.82 29.96 0.61
N ARG A 48 11.69 30.67 0.44
CA ARG A 48 10.71 30.80 1.52
C ARG A 48 10.09 29.46 1.90
N MET A 49 9.91 28.55 0.94
CA MET A 49 9.37 27.23 1.21
C MET A 49 10.39 26.34 1.91
N LEU A 50 11.64 26.33 1.44
CA LEU A 50 12.75 25.58 2.07
C LEU A 50 12.97 26.02 3.51
N ALA A 51 12.97 27.33 3.79
CA ALA A 51 13.12 27.85 5.15
C ALA A 51 12.01 27.33 6.09
N VAL A 52 10.76 27.30 5.63
CA VAL A 52 9.63 26.78 6.43
C VAL A 52 9.71 25.26 6.58
N LEU A 53 10.06 24.53 5.51
CA LEU A 53 10.22 23.08 5.55
C LEU A 53 11.36 22.67 6.49
N GLU A 54 12.47 23.40 6.48
CA GLU A 54 13.63 23.18 7.35
C GLU A 54 13.28 23.50 8.81
N GLN A 55 12.64 24.64 9.06
CA GLN A 55 12.16 25.00 10.41
C GLN A 55 11.20 23.94 10.98
N ARG A 56 10.38 23.32 10.13
CA ARG A 56 9.44 22.25 10.51
C ARG A 56 10.08 20.86 10.51
N GLY A 57 11.36 20.76 10.13
CA GLY A 57 12.13 19.53 10.15
C GLY A 57 11.87 18.57 8.99
N TYR A 58 11.15 18.97 7.93
CA TYR A 58 10.90 18.11 6.74
C TYR A 58 12.14 17.97 5.85
N VAL A 59 12.92 19.04 5.75
CA VAL A 59 14.21 19.06 5.02
C VAL A 59 15.31 19.53 5.95
N ALA A 60 16.55 19.23 5.60
CA ALA A 60 17.73 19.81 6.25
C ALA A 60 18.73 20.25 5.19
N GLN A 61 19.43 21.36 5.43
CA GLN A 61 20.58 21.73 4.63
C GLN A 61 21.84 21.01 5.15
N ASP A 62 22.50 20.26 4.28
CA ASP A 62 23.83 19.71 4.56
C ASP A 62 24.84 20.87 4.64
N GLY A 63 25.44 21.05 5.82
CA GLY A 63 26.38 22.12 6.09
C GLY A 63 27.68 22.06 5.27
N SER A 64 28.02 20.92 4.69
CA SER A 64 29.22 20.74 3.86
C SER A 64 28.97 21.05 2.38
N SER A 65 27.80 20.67 1.85
CA SER A 65 27.48 20.80 0.43
C SER A 65 26.50 21.94 0.12
N GLY A 66 25.81 22.46 1.13
CA GLY A 66 24.74 23.46 0.99
C GLY A 66 23.47 22.90 0.31
N ARG A 67 23.40 21.58 0.10
CA ARG A 67 22.25 20.90 -0.52
C ARG A 67 21.18 20.62 0.50
N TYR A 68 19.93 20.65 0.05
CA TYR A 68 18.78 20.27 0.85
C TYR A 68 18.47 18.80 0.60
N VAL A 69 18.29 18.05 1.69
CA VAL A 69 17.87 16.65 1.70
C VAL A 69 16.59 16.50 2.51
N LEU A 70 15.79 15.47 2.21
CA LEU A 70 14.70 15.07 3.11
C LEU A 70 15.28 14.51 4.41
N THR A 71 14.61 14.82 5.52
CA THR A 71 14.90 14.17 6.80
C THR A 71 14.04 12.92 6.99
N THR A 72 14.24 12.21 8.10
CA THR A 72 13.37 11.10 8.52
C THR A 72 12.01 11.56 9.07
N PHE A 73 11.72 12.86 9.13
CA PHE A 73 10.51 13.36 9.77
C PHE A 73 9.21 12.93 9.07
N LEU A 74 9.22 12.79 7.75
CA LEU A 74 8.09 12.23 7.00
C LEU A 74 7.84 10.77 7.35
N PHE A 75 8.90 9.99 7.54
CA PHE A 75 8.80 8.61 8.03
C PHE A 75 8.19 8.58 9.44
N GLU A 76 8.65 9.44 10.35
CA GLU A 76 8.08 9.55 11.69
C GLU A 76 6.59 9.93 11.67
N LEU A 77 6.19 10.86 10.81
CA LEU A 77 4.80 11.30 10.67
C LEU A 77 3.91 10.18 10.13
N ALA A 78 4.36 9.47 9.09
CA ALA A 78 3.68 8.30 8.55
C ALA A 78 3.52 7.20 9.62
N HIS A 79 4.53 7.02 10.48
CA HIS A 79 4.50 6.08 11.59
C HIS A 79 3.73 6.58 12.82
N ARG A 80 3.23 7.82 12.84
CA ARG A 80 2.28 8.27 13.87
C ARG A 80 0.84 7.90 13.55
N LEU A 81 0.54 7.46 12.33
CA LEU A 81 -0.77 6.92 11.97
C LEU A 81 -0.98 5.57 12.69
N PRO A 82 -1.88 5.47 13.70
CA PRO A 82 -1.93 4.31 14.58
C PRO A 82 -2.20 3.00 13.85
N ASN A 83 -3.01 3.04 12.79
CA ASN A 83 -3.49 1.84 12.09
C ASN A 83 -2.43 1.26 11.15
N VAL A 84 -1.75 2.10 10.35
CA VAL A 84 -0.70 1.63 9.41
C VAL A 84 0.53 1.16 10.18
N ARG A 85 0.97 1.89 11.21
CA ARG A 85 2.10 1.45 12.04
C ARG A 85 1.81 0.15 12.77
N ARG A 86 0.62 -0.01 13.35
CA ARG A 86 0.23 -1.25 14.02
C ARG A 86 0.22 -2.40 13.02
N LEU A 87 -0.38 -2.20 11.85
CA LEU A 87 -0.43 -3.19 10.78
C LEU A 87 0.98 -3.62 10.33
N THR A 88 1.86 -2.69 9.97
CA THR A 88 3.20 -3.03 9.47
C THR A 88 4.09 -3.66 10.55
N ALA A 89 3.98 -3.20 11.80
CA ALA A 89 4.70 -3.80 12.93
C ALA A 89 4.29 -5.26 13.19
N ILE A 90 3.00 -5.58 13.07
CA ILE A 90 2.48 -6.95 13.23
C ILE A 90 2.79 -7.80 11.99
N ALA A 91 2.64 -7.25 10.79
CA ALA A 91 2.82 -7.97 9.54
C ALA A 91 4.29 -8.32 9.25
N GLY A 92 5.23 -7.42 9.56
CA GLY A 92 6.64 -7.56 9.18
C GLY A 92 7.28 -8.91 9.56
N PRO A 93 7.21 -9.36 10.83
CA PRO A 93 7.73 -10.67 11.22
C PRO A 93 7.08 -11.84 10.46
N ARG A 94 5.75 -11.81 10.27
CA ARG A 94 5.00 -12.87 9.57
C ARG A 94 5.34 -12.91 8.09
N MET A 95 5.46 -11.75 7.44
CA MET A 95 5.88 -11.65 6.04
C MET A 95 7.28 -12.21 5.84
N ARG A 96 8.22 -11.95 6.77
CA ARG A 96 9.59 -12.54 6.72
C ARG A 96 9.57 -14.05 6.84
N GLN A 97 8.77 -14.57 7.77
CA GLN A 97 8.59 -16.01 7.91
C GLN A 97 8.00 -16.62 6.64
N LEU A 98 6.90 -16.05 6.14
CA LEU A 98 6.24 -16.52 4.92
C LEU A 98 7.20 -16.51 3.73
N ALA A 99 7.88 -15.39 3.47
CA ALA A 99 8.81 -15.25 2.34
C ALA A 99 9.94 -16.29 2.39
N SER A 100 10.44 -16.59 3.59
CA SER A 100 11.44 -17.64 3.82
C SER A 100 10.87 -19.04 3.54
N GLU A 101 9.68 -19.33 4.05
CA GLU A 101 9.01 -20.63 3.90
C GLU A 101 8.65 -20.95 2.45
N ILE A 102 8.05 -19.99 1.73
CA ILE A 102 7.60 -20.20 0.35
C ILE A 102 8.66 -19.85 -0.70
N ARG A 103 9.78 -19.27 -0.26
CA ARG A 103 10.87 -18.77 -1.12
C ARG A 103 10.40 -17.79 -2.21
N GLN A 104 9.34 -17.02 -1.95
CA GLN A 104 8.85 -15.96 -2.82
C GLN A 104 8.85 -14.63 -2.05
N SER A 105 8.89 -13.51 -2.77
CA SER A 105 8.70 -12.21 -2.15
C SER A 105 7.25 -12.06 -1.68
N VAL A 106 7.04 -11.16 -0.71
CA VAL A 106 5.72 -10.87 -0.16
C VAL A 106 5.59 -9.36 -0.01
N HIS A 107 4.44 -8.80 -0.35
CA HIS A 107 4.13 -7.41 -0.06
C HIS A 107 2.76 -7.26 0.61
N LEU A 108 2.59 -6.15 1.31
CA LEU A 108 1.37 -5.76 1.99
C LEU A 108 0.86 -4.46 1.37
N GLY A 109 -0.33 -4.51 0.79
CA GLY A 109 -0.98 -3.36 0.17
C GLY A 109 -2.19 -2.88 0.98
N ILE A 110 -2.45 -1.58 0.94
CA ILE A 110 -3.71 -0.97 1.42
C ILE A 110 -4.36 -0.18 0.28
N VAL A 111 -5.68 -0.03 0.31
CA VAL A 111 -6.37 0.90 -0.60
C VAL A 111 -6.36 2.30 0.02
N THR A 112 -5.82 3.28 -0.71
CA THR A 112 -5.82 4.69 -0.32
C THR A 112 -5.92 5.55 -1.56
N ASN A 113 -6.80 6.56 -1.56
CA ASN A 113 -7.06 7.44 -2.72
C ASN A 113 -7.34 6.66 -4.01
N ASP A 114 -8.13 5.58 -3.92
CA ASP A 114 -8.49 4.73 -5.05
C ASP A 114 -7.29 4.09 -5.78
N GLU A 115 -6.17 3.94 -5.08
CA GLU A 115 -4.97 3.22 -5.51
C GLU A 115 -4.59 2.19 -4.43
N VAL A 116 -3.86 1.14 -4.84
CA VAL A 116 -3.17 0.29 -3.86
C VAL A 116 -1.80 0.89 -3.56
N LEU A 117 -1.56 1.21 -2.29
CA LEU A 117 -0.25 1.61 -1.76
C LEU A 117 0.43 0.43 -1.07
N VAL A 118 1.65 0.10 -1.49
CA VAL A 118 2.49 -0.91 -0.82
C VAL A 118 3.10 -0.32 0.45
N VAL A 119 2.70 -0.85 1.60
CA VAL A 119 3.14 -0.39 2.94
C VAL A 119 4.04 -1.37 3.66
N GLY A 120 4.23 -2.58 3.11
CA GLY A 120 5.17 -3.56 3.61
C GLY A 120 5.73 -4.39 2.46
N GLN A 121 6.99 -4.78 2.55
CA GLN A 121 7.68 -5.55 1.51
C GLN A 121 8.77 -6.42 2.14
N VAL A 122 8.87 -7.65 1.68
CA VAL A 122 9.94 -8.60 2.01
C VAL A 122 10.36 -9.34 0.73
N ASP A 123 11.66 -9.36 0.46
CA ASP A 123 12.21 -10.07 -0.70
C ASP A 123 12.29 -11.59 -0.45
N SER A 124 12.19 -12.34 -1.55
CA SER A 124 12.52 -13.76 -1.57
C SER A 124 13.98 -14.00 -1.13
N PRO A 125 14.29 -15.10 -0.42
CA PRO A 125 15.66 -15.54 -0.15
C PRO A 125 16.36 -16.17 -1.38
N SER A 126 15.82 -15.99 -2.59
CA SER A 126 16.35 -16.54 -3.84
C SER A 126 17.14 -15.48 -4.62
N ASN A 127 18.05 -15.91 -5.51
CA ASN A 127 18.88 -14.98 -6.30
C ASN A 127 18.07 -14.17 -7.33
N ASN A 128 16.98 -14.77 -7.84
CA ASN A 128 16.08 -14.12 -8.80
C ASN A 128 14.83 -13.64 -8.04
N VAL A 129 14.79 -12.34 -7.77
CA VAL A 129 13.76 -11.70 -6.94
C VAL A 129 12.78 -10.93 -7.81
N MET A 130 11.49 -11.20 -7.63
CA MET A 130 10.41 -10.35 -8.12
C MET A 130 9.79 -9.67 -6.89
N SER A 131 9.88 -8.35 -6.79
CA SER A 131 9.28 -7.60 -5.68
C SER A 131 8.65 -6.30 -6.16
N VAL A 132 7.67 -5.83 -5.39
CA VAL A 132 7.02 -4.54 -5.60
C VAL A 132 7.57 -3.58 -4.55
N ARG A 133 8.10 -2.44 -4.97
CA ARG A 133 8.78 -1.49 -4.07
C ARG A 133 7.85 -1.01 -2.96
N LEU A 134 8.41 -0.82 -1.76
CA LEU A 134 7.73 -0.09 -0.68
C LEU A 134 7.38 1.32 -1.17
N GLY A 135 6.16 1.78 -0.93
CA GLY A 135 5.65 3.07 -1.43
C GLY A 135 5.13 3.04 -2.87
N ALA A 136 5.25 1.93 -3.58
CA ALA A 136 4.68 1.81 -4.92
C ALA A 136 3.15 1.94 -4.89
N LYS A 137 2.62 2.61 -5.91
CA LYS A 137 1.19 2.78 -6.17
C LYS A 137 0.80 1.95 -7.38
N ILE A 138 -0.32 1.23 -7.28
CA ILE A 138 -0.86 0.41 -8.35
C ILE A 138 -2.33 0.76 -8.53
N GLU A 139 -2.78 0.90 -9.77
CA GLU A 139 -4.18 1.14 -10.11
C GLU A 139 -5.10 0.07 -9.50
N LEU A 140 -6.19 0.51 -8.86
CA LEU A 140 -7.05 -0.32 -8.02
C LEU A 140 -7.53 -1.61 -8.72
N TRP A 141 -8.09 -1.46 -9.92
CA TRP A 141 -8.69 -2.59 -10.64
C TRP A 141 -7.68 -3.50 -11.31
N ASN A 142 -6.44 -3.06 -11.48
CA ASN A 142 -5.35 -3.87 -12.02
C ASN A 142 -4.62 -4.64 -10.90
N ALA A 143 -4.70 -4.19 -9.65
CA ALA A 143 -4.11 -4.85 -8.50
C ALA A 143 -5.00 -5.97 -7.93
N SER A 144 -4.46 -7.19 -7.80
CA SER A 144 -5.12 -8.28 -7.06
C SER A 144 -5.40 -7.89 -5.61
N SER A 145 -4.45 -7.20 -4.97
CA SER A 145 -4.61 -6.63 -3.64
C SER A 145 -5.77 -5.64 -3.53
N GLY A 146 -6.01 -4.83 -4.57
CA GLY A 146 -7.13 -3.90 -4.62
C GLY A 146 -8.46 -4.63 -4.68
N ARG A 147 -8.60 -5.56 -5.63
CA ARG A 147 -9.82 -6.37 -5.79
C ARG A 147 -10.16 -7.17 -4.54
N VAL A 148 -9.19 -7.80 -3.87
CA VAL A 148 -9.48 -8.57 -2.64
C VAL A 148 -9.85 -7.71 -1.44
N ILE A 149 -9.42 -6.45 -1.37
CA ILE A 149 -9.86 -5.51 -0.33
C ILE A 149 -11.28 -5.02 -0.63
N VAL A 150 -11.49 -4.50 -1.85
CA VAL A 150 -12.79 -3.95 -2.31
C VAL A 150 -13.88 -5.02 -2.31
N ALA A 151 -13.51 -6.29 -2.49
CA ALA A 151 -14.43 -7.41 -2.35
C ALA A 151 -15.10 -7.48 -0.98
N TYR A 152 -14.65 -6.80 0.08
CA TYR A 152 -15.32 -6.81 1.39
C TYR A 152 -15.95 -5.47 1.76
N GLU A 153 -16.03 -4.54 0.82
CA GLU A 153 -16.65 -3.24 1.01
C GLU A 153 -18.16 -3.26 0.71
N THR A 154 -18.83 -2.23 1.19
CA THR A 154 -20.26 -1.98 0.91
C THR A 154 -20.48 -1.64 -0.56
N PRO A 155 -21.68 -1.89 -1.13
CA PRO A 155 -22.01 -1.47 -2.49
C PRO A 155 -21.72 0.01 -2.77
N GLU A 156 -21.99 0.88 -1.79
CA GLU A 156 -21.78 2.32 -1.90
C GLU A 156 -20.29 2.69 -1.96
N GLU A 157 -19.43 1.98 -1.23
CA GLU A 157 -17.98 2.15 -1.31
C GLU A 157 -17.44 1.67 -2.67
N ILE A 158 -17.93 0.54 -3.17
CA ILE A 158 -17.57 0.01 -4.49
C ILE A 158 -17.98 0.99 -5.60
N ASP A 159 -19.20 1.54 -5.55
CA ASP A 159 -19.69 2.52 -6.51
C ASP A 159 -18.79 3.75 -6.57
N ARG A 160 -18.36 4.26 -5.41
CA ARG A 160 -17.41 5.38 -5.31
C ARG A 160 -16.07 5.06 -5.98
N HIS A 161 -15.54 3.85 -5.79
CA HIS A 161 -14.30 3.43 -6.46
C HIS A 161 -14.45 3.40 -7.98
N ILE A 162 -15.59 2.96 -8.49
CA ILE A 162 -15.86 2.88 -9.94
C ILE A 162 -16.02 4.28 -10.54
N GLU A 163 -16.61 5.22 -9.81
CA GLU A 163 -16.68 6.63 -10.23
C GLU A 163 -15.30 7.29 -10.27
N ALA A 164 -14.43 6.96 -9.30
CA ALA A 164 -13.10 7.54 -9.20
C ALA A 164 -12.10 6.93 -10.21
N VAL A 165 -12.16 5.62 -10.42
CA VAL A 165 -11.21 4.87 -11.25
C VAL A 165 -11.99 4.09 -12.31
N PRO A 166 -11.80 4.40 -13.62
CA PRO A 166 -12.43 3.65 -14.69
C PRO A 166 -12.09 2.17 -14.63
N LEU A 167 -13.07 1.32 -14.92
CA LEU A 167 -12.83 -0.11 -15.07
C LEU A 167 -11.85 -0.38 -16.23
N PRO A 168 -11.05 -1.47 -16.15
CA PRO A 168 -10.18 -1.88 -17.26
C PRO A 168 -10.96 -2.02 -18.56
N SER A 169 -10.31 -1.71 -19.68
CA SER A 169 -10.96 -1.76 -21.00
C SER A 169 -11.60 -3.12 -21.27
N GLY A 170 -12.90 -3.12 -21.57
CA GLY A 170 -13.68 -4.32 -21.85
C GLY A 170 -14.28 -4.99 -20.61
N MET A 171 -13.98 -4.51 -19.39
CA MET A 171 -14.65 -4.94 -18.16
C MET A 171 -15.89 -4.07 -17.92
N GLN A 172 -17.04 -4.71 -17.72
CA GLN A 172 -18.27 -4.05 -17.31
C GLN A 172 -18.51 -4.22 -15.82
N ARG A 173 -19.43 -3.41 -15.27
CA ARG A 173 -19.84 -3.52 -13.85
C ARG A 173 -20.24 -4.95 -13.46
N ALA A 174 -21.02 -5.62 -14.30
CA ALA A 174 -21.49 -6.98 -14.03
C ALA A 174 -20.33 -7.99 -13.94
N ASP A 175 -19.25 -7.78 -14.70
CA ASP A 175 -18.04 -8.60 -14.65
C ASP A 175 -17.32 -8.40 -13.33
N LEU A 176 -17.10 -7.13 -12.93
CA LEU A 176 -16.49 -6.81 -11.63
C LEU A 176 -17.31 -7.39 -10.48
N ASP A 177 -18.63 -7.19 -10.47
CA ASP A 177 -19.50 -7.71 -9.40
C ASP A 177 -19.42 -9.24 -9.29
N LYS A 178 -19.27 -9.93 -10.43
CA LYS A 178 -19.07 -11.39 -10.46
C LYS A 178 -17.71 -11.75 -9.87
N GLU A 179 -16.64 -11.04 -10.24
CA GLU A 179 -15.30 -11.28 -9.68
C GLU A 179 -15.26 -11.04 -8.17
N LEU A 180 -15.82 -9.93 -7.68
CA LEU A 180 -15.87 -9.62 -6.25
C LEU A 180 -16.68 -10.65 -5.47
N ARG A 181 -17.78 -11.18 -6.02
CA ARG A 181 -18.53 -12.29 -5.41
C ARG A 181 -17.69 -13.56 -5.32
N THR A 182 -17.00 -13.95 -6.39
CA THR A 182 -16.12 -15.12 -6.37
C THR A 182 -15.02 -14.96 -5.30
N ILE A 183 -14.44 -13.77 -5.18
CA ILE A 183 -13.42 -13.49 -4.16
C ILE A 183 -13.99 -13.63 -2.74
N ARG A 184 -15.23 -13.17 -2.50
CA ARG A 184 -15.92 -13.35 -1.20
C ARG A 184 -16.15 -14.84 -0.89
N GLU A 185 -16.56 -15.63 -1.88
CA GLU A 185 -16.86 -17.06 -1.71
C GLU A 185 -15.58 -17.88 -1.44
N VAL A 186 -14.49 -17.56 -2.14
CA VAL A 186 -13.21 -18.29 -2.08
C VAL A 186 -12.28 -17.76 -0.97
N GLY A 187 -12.45 -16.50 -0.55
CA GLY A 187 -11.67 -15.86 0.49
C GLY A 187 -10.33 -15.26 0.03
N HIS A 188 -9.94 -15.44 -1.23
CA HIS A 188 -8.69 -14.96 -1.80
C HIS A 188 -8.77 -14.87 -3.33
N GLU A 189 -7.75 -14.29 -3.99
CA GLU A 189 -7.61 -14.30 -5.44
C GLU A 189 -6.27 -14.92 -5.84
N VAL A 190 -6.31 -15.81 -6.83
CA VAL A 190 -5.13 -16.30 -7.56
C VAL A 190 -5.30 -15.95 -9.03
N ARG A 191 -4.41 -15.12 -9.58
CA ARG A 191 -4.57 -14.62 -10.94
C ARG A 191 -3.24 -14.20 -11.56
N ASP A 192 -3.12 -14.35 -12.87
CA ASP A 192 -2.08 -13.69 -13.66
C ASP A 192 -2.06 -12.17 -13.39
N SER A 193 -0.85 -11.63 -13.23
CA SER A 193 -0.64 -10.21 -12.99
C SER A 193 -0.99 -9.39 -14.23
N PHE A 194 -1.88 -8.42 -14.05
CA PHE A 194 -2.17 -7.41 -15.07
C PHE A 194 -1.01 -6.43 -15.29
N VAL A 195 -0.01 -6.43 -14.40
CA VAL A 195 1.12 -5.48 -14.44
C VAL A 195 2.38 -6.11 -15.03
N VAL A 196 2.64 -7.40 -14.75
CA VAL A 196 3.88 -8.08 -15.13
C VAL A 196 3.58 -9.46 -15.71
N ARG A 197 3.93 -9.69 -16.98
CA ARG A 197 3.75 -11.00 -17.60
C ARG A 197 4.61 -12.06 -16.93
N GLY A 198 4.06 -13.27 -16.79
CA GLY A 198 4.75 -14.40 -16.16
C GLY A 198 4.73 -14.39 -14.63
N VAL A 199 4.01 -13.43 -14.02
CA VAL A 199 3.76 -13.39 -12.57
C VAL A 199 2.33 -13.81 -12.30
N VAL A 200 2.13 -14.71 -11.35
CA VAL A 200 0.82 -15.07 -10.79
C VAL A 200 0.72 -14.46 -9.41
N ASN A 201 -0.23 -13.55 -9.20
CA ASN A 201 -0.48 -12.98 -7.88
C ASN A 201 -1.36 -13.91 -7.05
N ILE A 202 -0.92 -14.20 -5.83
CA ILE A 202 -1.73 -14.80 -4.78
C ILE A 202 -2.03 -13.67 -3.78
N ALA A 203 -3.26 -13.17 -3.75
CA ALA A 203 -3.68 -12.07 -2.90
C ALA A 203 -4.73 -12.52 -1.89
N VAL A 204 -4.51 -12.21 -0.61
CA VAL A 204 -5.40 -12.60 0.49
C VAL A 204 -5.73 -11.37 1.34
N PRO A 205 -7.02 -11.09 1.61
CA PRO A 205 -7.43 -9.97 2.43
C PRO A 205 -6.99 -10.15 3.89
N VAL A 206 -6.70 -9.04 4.56
CA VAL A 206 -6.37 -8.96 5.98
C VAL A 206 -7.44 -8.13 6.67
N PHE A 207 -8.09 -8.71 7.67
CA PHE A 207 -9.20 -8.09 8.39
C PHE A 207 -8.76 -7.48 9.72
N ASP A 208 -9.43 -6.42 10.15
CA ASP A 208 -9.27 -5.87 11.49
C ASP A 208 -10.40 -6.33 12.44
N HIS A 209 -10.40 -5.79 13.66
CA HIS A 209 -11.40 -6.09 14.69
C HIS A 209 -12.85 -5.69 14.34
N SER A 210 -13.05 -4.86 13.32
CA SER A 210 -14.38 -4.47 12.83
C SER A 210 -14.91 -5.43 11.78
N GLY A 211 -14.09 -6.37 11.30
CA GLY A 211 -14.42 -7.25 10.19
C GLY A 211 -14.22 -6.60 8.82
N LYS A 212 -13.64 -5.39 8.76
CA LYS A 212 -13.28 -4.74 7.49
C LYS A 212 -11.96 -5.28 6.96
N ALA A 213 -11.87 -5.53 5.66
CA ALA A 213 -10.60 -5.81 4.98
C ALA A 213 -9.78 -4.51 4.92
N VAL A 214 -8.71 -4.42 5.71
CA VAL A 214 -7.89 -3.20 5.86
C VAL A 214 -6.60 -3.25 5.05
N ALA A 215 -6.21 -4.43 4.59
CA ALA A 215 -5.01 -4.65 3.77
C ALA A 215 -5.13 -5.94 2.97
N ALA A 216 -4.16 -6.19 2.10
CA ALA A 216 -3.98 -7.44 1.37
C ALA A 216 -2.54 -7.92 1.45
N LEU A 217 -2.35 -9.16 1.88
CA LEU A 217 -1.08 -9.86 1.79
C LEU A 217 -0.98 -10.48 0.39
N THR A 218 0.07 -10.13 -0.37
CA THR A 218 0.20 -10.57 -1.76
C THR A 218 1.57 -11.18 -2.05
N VAL A 219 1.56 -12.34 -2.69
CA VAL A 219 2.74 -13.04 -3.20
C VAL A 219 2.76 -12.89 -4.73
N PRO A 220 3.66 -12.07 -5.31
CA PRO A 220 3.89 -12.06 -6.75
C PRO A 220 4.71 -13.30 -7.14
N HIS A 221 4.02 -14.44 -7.29
CA HIS A 221 4.64 -15.72 -7.55
C HIS A 221 5.25 -15.74 -8.95
N ILE A 222 6.52 -16.15 -9.02
CA ILE A 222 7.18 -16.54 -10.26
C ILE A 222 7.60 -18.00 -10.14
N GLU A 223 7.40 -18.75 -11.21
CA GLU A 223 7.83 -20.14 -11.29
C GLU A 223 9.30 -20.21 -11.71
N ARG A 224 10.13 -20.88 -10.91
CA ARG A 224 11.53 -21.14 -11.25
C ARG A 224 11.78 -22.63 -11.33
N THR A 225 12.61 -23.06 -12.28
CA THR A 225 12.99 -24.47 -12.47
C THR A 225 13.62 -25.10 -11.23
N THR A 226 14.17 -24.29 -10.33
CA THR A 226 14.84 -24.72 -9.09
C THR A 226 13.96 -24.56 -7.84
N ASP A 227 12.68 -24.21 -7.98
CA ASP A 227 11.79 -24.04 -6.84
C ASP A 227 11.57 -25.35 -6.10
N LYS A 228 11.66 -25.27 -4.77
CA LYS A 228 11.49 -26.42 -3.86
C LYS A 228 10.11 -26.46 -3.23
N VAL A 229 9.35 -25.38 -3.37
CA VAL A 229 8.01 -25.21 -2.79
C VAL A 229 7.02 -25.18 -3.95
N ARG A 230 6.01 -26.03 -3.89
CA ARG A 230 4.98 -26.10 -4.94
C ARG A 230 4.08 -24.86 -4.89
N PHE A 231 3.48 -24.52 -6.02
CA PHE A 231 2.55 -23.40 -6.14
C PHE A 231 1.39 -23.50 -5.14
N GLU A 232 0.76 -24.67 -5.00
CA GLU A 232 -0.37 -24.85 -4.09
C GLU A 232 0.03 -24.63 -2.63
N THR A 233 1.23 -25.06 -2.25
CA THR A 233 1.79 -24.80 -0.92
C THR A 233 2.03 -23.31 -0.69
N CYS A 234 2.41 -22.55 -1.73
CA CYS A 234 2.53 -21.09 -1.63
C CYS A 234 1.17 -20.45 -1.36
N VAL A 235 0.11 -20.92 -2.03
CA VAL A 235 -1.27 -20.46 -1.83
C VAL A 235 -1.75 -20.75 -0.40
N GLU A 236 -1.64 -22.00 0.05
CA GLU A 236 -2.03 -22.42 1.41
C GLU A 236 -1.32 -21.60 2.49
N LYS A 237 -0.02 -21.37 2.34
CA LYS A 237 0.80 -20.61 3.29
C LYS A 237 0.48 -19.12 3.29
N ALA A 238 0.19 -18.53 2.12
CA ALA A 238 -0.25 -17.14 2.03
C ALA A 238 -1.60 -16.94 2.74
N ILE A 239 -2.55 -17.87 2.52
CA ILE A 239 -3.86 -17.85 3.18
C ILE A 239 -3.70 -17.96 4.70
N ALA A 240 -2.95 -18.95 5.18
CA ALA A 240 -2.70 -19.13 6.62
C ALA A 240 -2.05 -17.89 7.24
N SER A 241 -1.03 -17.31 6.59
CA SER A 241 -0.34 -16.13 7.09
C SER A 241 -1.24 -14.89 7.16
N ALA A 242 -2.13 -14.69 6.18
CA ALA A 242 -3.10 -13.60 6.19
C ALA A 242 -4.18 -13.78 7.27
N HIS A 243 -4.62 -15.01 7.53
CA HIS A 243 -5.52 -15.31 8.64
C HIS A 243 -4.88 -15.02 9.99
N GLU A 244 -3.65 -15.49 10.22
CA GLU A 244 -2.92 -15.19 11.45
C GLU A 244 -2.66 -13.69 11.64
N LEU A 245 -2.40 -12.97 10.56
CA LEU A 245 -2.27 -11.52 10.57
C LEU A 245 -3.61 -10.85 10.95
N SER A 246 -4.72 -11.32 10.37
CA SER A 246 -6.07 -10.83 10.70
C SER A 246 -6.41 -11.06 12.18
N GLN A 247 -6.08 -12.23 12.74
CA GLN A 247 -6.24 -12.52 14.17
C GLN A 247 -5.42 -11.57 15.04
N ALA A 248 -4.16 -11.29 14.67
CA ALA A 248 -3.33 -10.34 15.40
C ALA A 248 -3.82 -8.87 15.28
N MET A 249 -4.54 -8.55 14.20
CA MET A 249 -5.24 -7.27 14.04
C MET A 249 -6.55 -7.20 14.85
N GLY A 250 -7.04 -8.33 15.34
CA GLY A 250 -8.21 -8.46 16.22
C GLY A 250 -9.47 -9.00 15.54
N ALA A 251 -9.38 -9.48 14.29
CA ALA A 251 -10.51 -10.08 13.59
C ALA A 251 -11.05 -11.29 14.36
N GLY A 252 -12.36 -11.33 14.59
CA GLY A 252 -13.03 -12.41 15.34
C GLY A 252 -13.09 -12.23 16.87
N GLY A 253 -12.26 -11.37 17.46
CA GLY A 253 -12.23 -11.13 18.91
C GLY A 253 -13.50 -10.45 19.47
N SER A 254 -14.23 -9.71 18.63
CA SER A 254 -15.51 -9.08 18.98
C SER A 254 -16.65 -10.09 19.11
N ALA A 255 -16.62 -11.22 18.39
CA ALA A 255 -17.62 -12.28 18.52
C ALA A 255 -17.42 -13.11 19.80
N GLU A 256 -16.18 -13.37 20.20
CA GLU A 256 -15.85 -14.09 21.44
C GLU A 256 -16.06 -13.21 22.69
N ALA A 257 -15.69 -11.92 22.65
CA ALA A 257 -15.92 -11.00 23.77
C ALA A 257 -17.41 -10.70 24.03
N LEU A 258 -18.25 -10.66 22.98
CA LEU A 258 -19.71 -10.53 23.15
C LEU A 258 -20.37 -11.84 23.62
N ALA A 259 -19.83 -12.99 23.25
CA ALA A 259 -20.29 -14.29 23.75
C ALA A 259 -19.96 -14.50 25.25
N ASP A 260 -18.85 -13.94 25.73
CA ASP A 260 -18.44 -14.05 27.13
C ASP A 260 -19.24 -13.11 28.06
N VAL A 261 -19.61 -11.91 27.58
CA VAL A 261 -20.52 -11.00 28.29
C VAL A 261 -21.94 -11.59 28.39
N GLY A 262 -22.40 -12.30 27.35
CA GLY A 262 -23.70 -12.98 27.37
C GLY A 262 -23.78 -14.16 28.34
N LYS A 263 -22.65 -14.82 28.66
CA LYS A 263 -22.59 -15.91 29.64
C LYS A 263 -22.49 -15.42 31.08
N GLN A 264 -21.87 -14.26 31.33
CA GLN A 264 -21.80 -13.66 32.67
C GLN A 264 -23.09 -12.93 33.09
N ALA A 265 -23.95 -12.55 32.14
CA ALA A 265 -25.26 -11.95 32.43
C ALA A 265 -26.41 -12.97 32.64
N ALA A 266 -26.14 -14.27 32.44
CA ALA A 266 -27.09 -15.37 32.58
C ALA A 266 -26.74 -16.35 33.72
N GLY A 267 -25.79 -15.96 34.60
CA GLY A 267 -25.38 -16.70 35.80
C GLY A 267 -25.82 -16.01 37.07
#